data_AF-A0A836X249-F1
#
_entry.id   AF-A0A836X249-F1
#
_cell.length_a   1.000
_cell.length_b   1.000
_cell.length_c   1.000
_cell.angle_alpha   90.00
_cell.angle_beta   90.00
_cell.angle_gamma   90.00
#
_symmetry.space_group_name_H-M   'P 1'
#
loop_
_entity.id
_entity.type
_entity.pdbx_description
1 polymer ?
#
loop_
_entity_poly.entity_id
_entity_poly.type
_entity_poly.pdbx_seq_one_letter_code
_entity_poly.pdbx_strand_id
1 'polypeptide(L)'
;MASQRTPQIILPHLSWSLARLKEAIEKEDTKYYRGAALQRFRLTYEVALKAIHSFAEQEGNNFLSDESCFQWAEEKQWLKKKPDWISVIQNYNKLKILSGQKFRNNIYNQLQSHYDLLVYMKESMSIALNKKI
;
A
#
# COMPACT_ATOMS: atom_id res chain seq x y z
N MET A 1 -17.49 16.03 7.20
CA MET A 1 -17.00 15.07 8.23
C MET A 1 -16.52 13.84 7.49
N ALA A 2 -15.20 13.71 7.27
CA ALA A 2 -14.66 12.51 6.64
C ALA A 2 -14.93 11.33 7.60
N SER A 3 -15.63 10.31 7.12
CA SER A 3 -15.92 9.10 7.88
C SER A 3 -14.59 8.54 8.41
N GLN A 4 -14.31 8.69 9.70
CA GLN A 4 -13.18 8.05 10.38
C GLN A 4 -13.36 6.55 10.22
N ARG A 5 -12.74 5.96 9.19
CA ARG A 5 -12.76 4.51 9.01
C ARG A 5 -11.80 3.97 10.05
N THR A 6 -12.33 3.27 11.04
CA THR A 6 -11.49 2.66 12.06
C THR A 6 -10.60 1.58 11.44
N PRO A 7 -9.47 1.24 12.07
CA PRO A 7 -8.66 0.07 11.71
C PRO A 7 -9.47 -1.22 11.49
N GLN A 8 -10.51 -1.46 12.30
CA GLN A 8 -11.38 -2.65 12.16
C GLN A 8 -12.10 -2.68 10.80
N ILE A 9 -12.47 -1.52 10.26
CA ILE A 9 -13.20 -1.41 8.99
C ILE A 9 -12.22 -1.43 7.81
N ILE A 10 -11.10 -0.71 7.89
CA ILE A 10 -10.19 -0.53 6.75
C ILE A 10 -9.31 -1.76 6.46
N LEU A 11 -8.93 -2.56 7.46
CA LEU A 11 -8.08 -3.74 7.24
C LEU A 11 -8.75 -4.83 6.38
N PRO A 12 -10.05 -5.14 6.52
CA PRO A 12 -10.76 -5.98 5.56
C PRO A 12 -10.69 -5.45 4.12
N HIS A 13 -10.85 -4.13 3.92
CA HIS A 13 -10.72 -3.52 2.60
C HIS A 13 -9.29 -3.65 2.04
N LEU A 14 -8.27 -3.46 2.88
CA LEU A 14 -6.88 -3.66 2.48
C LEU A 14 -6.61 -5.12 2.09
N SER A 15 -7.15 -6.07 2.85
CA SER A 15 -7.07 -7.51 2.55
C SER A 15 -7.64 -7.82 1.16
N TRP A 16 -8.82 -7.28 0.87
CA TRP A 16 -9.47 -7.46 -0.42
C TRP A 16 -8.68 -6.83 -1.58
N SER A 17 -8.19 -5.60 -1.40
CA SER A 17 -7.35 -4.93 -2.40
C SER A 17 -6.07 -5.70 -2.69
N LEU A 18 -5.39 -6.23 -1.66
CA LEU A 18 -4.22 -7.07 -1.82
C LEU A 18 -4.52 -8.37 -2.57
N ALA A 19 -5.64 -9.04 -2.28
CA ALA A 19 -6.05 -10.24 -3.02
C ALA A 19 -6.25 -9.94 -4.52
N ARG A 20 -6.91 -8.82 -4.85
CA ARG A 20 -7.11 -8.39 -6.24
C ARG A 20 -5.81 -7.97 -6.93
N LEU A 21 -4.85 -7.42 -6.19
CA LEU A 21 -3.53 -7.11 -6.72
C LEU A 21 -2.75 -8.39 -7.03
N LYS A 22 -2.73 -9.36 -6.12
CA LYS A 22 -2.10 -10.67 -6.32
C LYS A 22 -2.64 -11.35 -7.58
N GLU A 23 -3.96 -11.45 -7.69
CA GLU A 23 -4.63 -12.02 -8.86
C GLU A 23 -4.21 -11.35 -10.17
N ALA A 24 -3.96 -10.04 -10.17
CA ALA A 24 -3.55 -9.32 -11.36
C ALA A 24 -2.06 -9.51 -11.70
N ILE A 25 -1.20 -9.66 -10.69
CA ILE A 25 0.23 -9.95 -10.87
C ILE A 25 0.44 -11.36 -11.42
N GLU A 26 -0.39 -12.33 -11.00
CA GLU A 26 -0.27 -13.75 -11.39
C GLU A 26 -0.87 -14.08 -12.78
N LYS A 27 -1.41 -13.09 -13.50
CA LYS A 27 -1.91 -13.30 -14.86
C LYS A 27 -0.78 -13.38 -15.89
N GLU A 28 -1.12 -13.88 -17.07
CA GLU A 28 -0.20 -13.90 -18.21
C GLU A 28 0.39 -12.52 -18.48
N ASP A 29 1.67 -12.49 -18.82
CA ASP A 29 2.43 -11.26 -18.95
C ASP A 29 2.17 -10.55 -20.28
N THR A 30 0.98 -9.96 -20.40
CA THR A 30 0.55 -9.18 -21.57
C THR A 30 0.43 -7.70 -21.24
N LYS A 31 0.49 -6.84 -22.27
CA LYS A 31 0.30 -5.39 -22.12
C LYS A 31 -1.00 -5.04 -21.38
N TYR A 32 -2.06 -5.82 -21.59
CA TYR A 32 -3.34 -5.65 -20.92
C TYR A 32 -3.22 -5.93 -19.42
N TYR A 33 -2.73 -7.11 -19.03
CA TYR A 33 -2.63 -7.49 -17.62
C TYR A 33 -1.58 -6.68 -16.85
N ARG A 34 -0.46 -6.29 -17.49
CA ARG A 34 0.47 -5.30 -16.93
C ARG A 34 -0.24 -4.01 -16.56
N GLY A 35 -1.09 -3.50 -17.45
CA GLY A 35 -1.88 -2.31 -17.20
C GLY A 35 -2.84 -2.47 -16.03
N ALA A 36 -3.54 -3.61 -15.98
CA ALA A 36 -4.46 -3.94 -14.89
C ALA A 36 -3.74 -4.06 -13.53
N ALA A 37 -2.60 -4.74 -13.47
CA ALA A 37 -1.80 -4.89 -12.26
C ALA A 37 -1.30 -3.54 -11.72
N LEU A 38 -0.80 -2.67 -12.59
CA LEU A 38 -0.38 -1.31 -12.20
C LEU A 38 -1.55 -0.47 -11.66
N GLN A 39 -2.74 -0.60 -12.25
CA GLN A 39 -3.93 0.10 -11.75
C GLN A 39 -4.39 -0.46 -10.40
N ARG A 40 -4.37 -1.79 -10.23
CA ARG A 40 -4.66 -2.45 -8.95
C ARG A 40 -3.65 -2.05 -7.86
N PHE A 41 -2.39 -1.89 -8.22
CA PHE A 41 -1.37 -1.40 -7.30
C PHE A 41 -1.69 0.01 -6.79
N ARG A 42 -2.05 0.95 -7.68
CA ARG A 42 -2.44 2.31 -7.28
C ARG A 42 -3.60 2.31 -6.28
N LEU A 43 -4.66 1.53 -6.58
CA LEU A 43 -5.82 1.41 -5.70
C LEU A 43 -5.45 0.78 -4.35
N THR A 44 -4.60 -0.26 -4.36
CA THR A 44 -4.15 -0.93 -3.15
C THR A 44 -3.30 -0.01 -2.27
N TYR A 45 -2.43 0.78 -2.89
CA TYR A 45 -1.63 1.80 -2.22
C TYR A 45 -2.50 2.83 -1.50
N GLU A 46 -3.54 3.36 -2.16
CA GLU A 46 -4.44 4.34 -1.53
C GLU A 46 -5.18 3.75 -0.31
N VAL A 47 -5.53 2.47 -0.35
CA VAL A 47 -6.15 1.77 0.79
C VAL A 47 -5.14 1.51 1.90
N ALA A 48 -3.89 1.17 1.56
CA ALA A 48 -2.80 1.02 2.51
C ALA A 48 -2.51 2.34 3.25
N LEU A 49 -2.45 3.46 2.52
CA LEU A 49 -2.25 4.78 3.11
C LEU A 49 -3.40 5.14 4.07
N LYS A 50 -4.65 4.90 3.67
CA LYS A 50 -5.82 5.07 4.55
C LYS A 50 -5.75 4.18 5.80
N ALA A 51 -5.21 2.97 5.69
CA ALA A 51 -5.00 2.11 6.84
C ALA A 51 -3.98 2.73 7.81
N ILE A 52 -2.82 3.19 7.33
CA ILE A 52 -1.83 3.88 8.17
C ILE A 52 -2.47 5.08 8.88
N HIS A 53 -3.20 5.94 8.15
CA HIS A 53 -3.90 7.08 8.73
C HIS A 53 -4.89 6.67 9.82
N SER A 54 -5.71 5.64 9.59
CA SER A 54 -6.70 5.20 10.59
C SER A 54 -6.06 4.80 11.92
N PHE A 55 -4.90 4.16 11.89
CA PHE A 55 -4.16 3.82 13.10
C PHE A 55 -3.48 5.04 13.73
N ALA A 56 -2.93 5.94 12.91
CA ALA A 56 -2.30 7.18 13.37
C ALA A 56 -3.32 8.07 14.11
N GLU A 57 -4.50 8.25 13.52
CA GLU A 57 -5.60 9.04 14.07
C GLU A 57 -6.08 8.50 15.42
N GLN A 58 -6.13 7.17 15.59
CA GLN A 58 -6.46 6.56 16.89
C GLN A 58 -5.45 6.88 17.99
N GLU A 59 -4.21 7.19 17.62
CA GLU A 59 -3.14 7.58 18.54
C GLU A 59 -2.94 9.10 18.59
N GLY A 60 -3.88 9.87 18.06
CA GLY A 60 -3.82 11.34 18.05
C GLY A 60 -2.82 11.93 17.06
N ASN A 61 -2.28 11.12 16.14
CA ASN A 61 -1.35 11.58 15.11
C ASN A 61 -2.09 11.93 13.82
N ASN A 62 -1.62 12.95 13.12
CA ASN A 62 -2.08 13.29 11.77
C ASN A 62 -0.87 13.68 10.91
N PHE A 63 -0.78 13.06 9.74
CA PHE A 63 0.35 13.19 8.82
C PHE A 63 -0.11 13.84 7.51
N LEU A 64 0.73 14.69 6.93
CA LEU A 64 0.38 15.44 5.72
C LEU A 64 1.05 14.89 4.46
N SER A 65 1.98 13.94 4.60
CA SER A 65 2.68 13.32 3.49
C SER A 65 2.71 11.79 3.62
N ASP A 66 2.78 11.11 2.48
CA ASP A 66 2.96 9.67 2.43
C ASP A 66 4.27 9.28 3.14
N GLU A 67 5.35 10.04 2.93
CA GLU A 67 6.64 9.76 3.58
C GLU A 67 6.55 9.78 5.11
N SER A 68 5.81 10.73 5.69
CA SER A 68 5.63 10.80 7.15
C SER A 68 4.75 9.65 7.66
N CYS A 69 3.72 9.25 6.89
CA CYS A 69 2.91 8.08 7.21
C CYS A 69 3.74 6.78 7.21
N PHE A 70 4.49 6.53 6.14
CA PHE A 70 5.29 5.31 6.00
C PHE A 70 6.46 5.28 6.99
N GLN A 71 7.06 6.43 7.30
CA GLN A 71 8.07 6.52 8.35
C GLN A 71 7.50 6.18 9.73
N TRP A 72 6.32 6.69 10.07
CA TRP A 72 5.66 6.32 11.33
C TRP A 72 5.30 4.82 11.36
N ALA A 73 4.83 4.25 10.25
CA ALA A 73 4.58 2.81 10.16
C ALA A 73 5.86 1.96 10.30
N GLU A 74 7.02 2.46 9.85
CA GLU A 74 8.33 1.85 10.12
C GLU A 74 8.70 1.93 11.61
N GLU A 75 8.47 3.06 12.28
CA GLU A 75 8.68 3.22 13.73
C GLU A 75 7.79 2.27 14.55
N LYS A 76 6.58 1.97 14.06
CA LYS A 76 5.67 0.95 14.61
C LYS A 76 6.08 -0.49 14.28
N GLN A 77 7.18 -0.69 13.54
CA GLN A 77 7.67 -1.98 13.06
C GLN A 77 6.69 -2.72 12.12
N TRP A 78 5.75 -1.99 11.50
CA TRP A 78 4.83 -2.56 10.52
C TRP A 78 5.45 -2.65 9.13
N LEU A 79 6.60 -2.01 8.92
CA LEU A 79 7.33 -2.06 7.67
C LEU A 79 8.76 -2.50 7.91
N LYS A 80 9.38 -3.09 6.89
CA LYS A 80 10.83 -3.29 6.86
C LYS A 80 11.53 -1.94 6.71
N LYS A 81 12.78 -1.87 7.18
CA LYS A 81 13.58 -0.63 7.14
C LYS A 81 13.82 -0.16 5.71
N LYS A 82 14.06 1.13 5.54
CA LYS A 82 14.50 1.74 4.26
C LYS A 82 15.66 0.95 3.62
N PRO A 83 15.75 0.88 2.26
CA PRO A 83 14.99 1.66 1.28
C PRO A 83 13.65 1.04 0.80
N ASP A 84 13.16 -0.03 1.44
CA ASP A 84 12.06 -0.85 0.94
C ASP A 84 10.80 -0.04 0.55
N TRP A 85 10.25 0.75 1.49
CA TRP A 85 9.00 1.49 1.24
C TRP A 85 9.18 2.79 0.44
N ILE A 86 10.38 3.37 0.38
CA ILE A 86 10.63 4.59 -0.42
C ILE A 86 10.33 4.32 -1.90
N SER A 87 10.74 3.14 -2.38
CA SER A 87 10.49 2.73 -3.77
C SER A 87 8.99 2.63 -4.08
N VAL A 88 8.19 2.17 -3.13
CA VAL A 88 6.73 2.04 -3.26
C VAL A 88 6.09 3.42 -3.49
N ILE A 89 6.43 4.41 -2.65
CA ILE A 89 5.92 5.78 -2.74
C ILE A 89 6.31 6.40 -4.08
N GLN A 90 7.59 6.32 -4.45
CA GLN A 90 8.10 6.87 -5.71
C GLN A 90 7.38 6.27 -6.92
N ASN A 91 7.15 4.97 -6.91
CA ASN A 91 6.49 4.27 -8.00
C ASN A 91 4.99 4.58 -8.08
N TYR A 92 4.31 4.72 -6.94
CA TYR A 92 2.93 5.23 -6.90
C TYR A 92 2.84 6.65 -7.48
N ASN A 93 3.71 7.56 -7.05
CA ASN A 93 3.74 8.94 -7.53
C ASN A 93 4.00 9.03 -9.03
N LYS A 94 4.95 8.24 -9.55
CA LYS A 94 5.21 8.14 -11.00
C LYS A 94 3.97 7.64 -11.76
N LEU A 95 3.28 6.62 -11.27
CA LEU A 95 2.06 6.10 -11.91
C LEU A 95 0.88 7.09 -11.87
N LYS A 96 0.86 7.99 -10.88
CA LYS A 96 -0.17 9.03 -10.76
C LYS A 96 0.02 10.17 -11.76
N ILE A 97 1.28 10.53 -12.06
CA ILE A 97 1.61 11.75 -12.82
C ILE A 97 1.97 11.45 -14.28
N LEU A 98 2.61 10.31 -14.55
CA LEU A 98 3.21 10.03 -15.86
C LEU A 98 2.36 9.04 -16.68
N SER A 99 2.44 9.14 -18.01
CA SER A 99 1.70 8.27 -18.96
C SER A 99 2.57 7.36 -19.85
N GLY A 100 3.89 7.58 -19.92
CA GLY A 100 4.84 6.83 -20.75
C GLY A 100 5.02 5.33 -20.43
N GLN A 101 5.26 4.49 -21.44
CA GLN A 101 5.33 3.03 -21.26
C GLN A 101 6.62 2.53 -20.59
N LYS A 102 7.77 3.18 -20.81
CA LYS A 102 9.07 2.68 -20.34
C LYS A 102 9.16 2.58 -18.81
N PHE A 103 8.73 3.61 -18.09
CA PHE A 103 8.73 3.55 -16.61
C PHE A 103 7.65 2.61 -16.09
N ARG A 104 6.50 2.47 -16.78
CA ARG A 104 5.43 1.54 -16.36
C ARG A 104 5.91 0.08 -16.37
N ASN A 105 6.68 -0.32 -17.37
CA ASN A 105 7.32 -1.65 -17.40
C ASN A 105 8.30 -1.83 -16.25
N ASN A 106 9.10 -0.81 -15.92
CA ASN A 106 10.01 -0.88 -14.77
C ASN A 106 9.25 -1.05 -13.45
N ILE A 107 8.15 -0.32 -13.27
CA ILE A 107 7.31 -0.43 -12.07
C ILE A 107 6.62 -1.79 -12.02
N TYR A 108 6.17 -2.32 -13.16
CA TYR A 108 5.58 -3.65 -13.24
C TYR A 108 6.52 -4.73 -12.72
N ASN A 109 7.80 -4.68 -13.11
CA ASN A 109 8.82 -5.62 -12.64
C ASN A 109 9.10 -5.52 -11.13
N GLN A 110 8.69 -4.43 -10.48
CA GLN A 110 8.82 -4.22 -9.04
C GLN A 110 7.51 -4.48 -8.28
N LEU A 111 6.41 -4.85 -8.96
CA LEU A 111 5.11 -5.02 -8.29
C LEU A 111 5.12 -6.13 -7.26
N GLN A 112 5.83 -7.23 -7.50
CA GLN A 112 5.90 -8.34 -6.55
C GLN A 112 6.51 -7.88 -5.22
N SER A 113 7.63 -7.14 -5.26
CA SER A 113 8.27 -6.64 -4.03
C SER A 113 7.41 -5.59 -3.32
N HIS A 114 6.71 -4.72 -4.06
CA HIS A 114 5.75 -3.81 -3.44
C HIS A 114 4.57 -4.55 -2.80
N TYR A 115 4.07 -5.60 -3.46
CA TYR A 115 2.99 -6.44 -2.93
C TYR A 115 3.42 -7.10 -1.61
N ASP A 116 4.61 -7.72 -1.58
CA ASP A 116 5.13 -8.41 -0.39
C ASP A 116 5.27 -7.44 0.80
N LEU A 117 5.73 -6.22 0.55
CA LEU A 117 5.83 -5.16 1.56
C LEU A 117 4.45 -4.76 2.12
N LEU A 118 3.45 -4.57 1.25
CA LEU A 118 2.10 -4.19 1.66
C LEU A 118 1.37 -5.33 2.39
N VAL A 119 1.65 -6.59 2.03
CA VAL A 119 1.18 -7.77 2.78
C VAL A 119 1.77 -7.78 4.19
N TYR A 120 3.09 -7.67 4.32
CA TYR A 120 3.76 -7.62 5.61
C TYR A 120 3.21 -6.51 6.50
N MET A 121 2.97 -5.33 5.93
CA MET A 121 2.36 -4.20 6.62
C MET A 121 0.97 -4.53 7.16
N LYS A 122 0.11 -5.07 6.29
CA LYS A 122 -1.25 -5.45 6.67
C LYS A 122 -1.25 -6.50 7.79
N GLU A 123 -0.39 -7.51 7.70
CA GLU A 123 -0.27 -8.55 8.73
C GLU A 123 0.18 -7.97 10.07
N SER A 124 1.21 -7.13 10.05
CA SER A 124 1.72 -6.45 11.26
C SER A 124 0.64 -5.57 11.91
N MET A 125 -0.11 -4.80 11.11
CA MET A 125 -1.25 -4.00 11.59
C MET A 125 -2.37 -4.88 12.16
N SER A 126 -2.64 -6.05 11.56
CA SER A 126 -3.67 -6.98 12.05
C SER A 126 -3.30 -7.53 13.42
N ILE A 127 -2.02 -7.88 13.63
CA ILE A 127 -1.49 -8.30 14.94
C ILE A 127 -1.63 -7.16 15.96
N ALA A 128 -1.26 -5.93 15.57
CA ALA A 128 -1.35 -4.76 16.45
C ALA A 128 -2.80 -4.45 16.86
N LEU A 129 -3.77 -4.60 15.94
CA LEU A 129 -5.18 -4.41 16.22
C LEU A 129 -5.70 -5.43 17.24
N ASN A 130 -5.34 -6.71 17.08
CA ASN A 130 -5.77 -7.78 17.97
C ASN A 130 -5.19 -7.67 19.39
N LYS A 131 -4.03 -7.01 19.56
CA LYS A 131 -3.44 -6.75 20.88
C LYS A 131 -4.08 -5.59 21.64
N LYS A 132 -4.84 -4.72 20.95
CA LYS A 132 -5.54 -3.58 21.55
C LYS A 132 -6.98 -3.93 22.01
N ILE A 133 -7.46 -5.14 21.70
CA ILE A 133 -8.74 -5.71 22.16
C ILE A 133 -8.45 -6.61 23.36
#